data_AF-K2FUJ7-F1
#
_entry.id   AF-K2FUJ7-F1
#
_cell.length_a   1.000
_cell.length_b   1.000
_cell.length_c   1.000
_cell.angle_alpha   90.00
_cell.angle_beta   90.00
_cell.angle_gamma   90.00
#
_symmetry.space_group_name_H-M   'P 1'
#
loop_
_entity.id
_entity.type
_entity.pdbx_description
1 polymer ?
#
loop_
_entity_poly.entity_id
_entity_poly.type
_entity_poly.pdbx_seq_one_letter_code
_entity_poly.pdbx_strand_id
1 'polypeptide(L)'
;MERLLKKTQNFIFAKQKSIFSSAVLLSFMIVLTSLFGFLRYRILAGYFNKEELDIFFASFRIPDIIFEILITGALTSTFIPIYLKYKSDKKELSENISSIINLIFILLTVFVVVISLFLNQIIPALTPGYNLVKMEKIIGLSRLLLLGQLPFFVLGNFLTGIGQANKTFFLSALAPIVYNLAIILTTIFLYPTLFLLAP
;
A
#
# COMPACT_ATOMS: atom_id res chain seq x y z
N MET A 1 -24.03 -22.01 -6.87
CA MET A 1 -23.25 -20.79 -6.58
C MET A 1 -22.54 -20.85 -5.22
N GLU A 2 -23.20 -21.28 -4.14
CA GLU A 2 -22.58 -21.38 -2.79
C GLU A 2 -21.35 -22.29 -2.67
N ARG A 3 -21.31 -23.42 -3.40
CA ARG A 3 -20.15 -24.34 -3.40
C ARG A 3 -18.88 -23.69 -3.97
N LEU A 4 -18.99 -22.85 -5.00
CA LEU A 4 -17.86 -22.15 -5.60
C LEU A 4 -17.35 -21.05 -4.65
N LEU A 5 -18.27 -20.27 -4.05
CA LEU A 5 -17.93 -19.24 -3.08
C LEU A 5 -17.20 -19.81 -1.85
N LYS A 6 -17.72 -20.91 -1.26
CA LYS A 6 -17.05 -21.58 -0.13
C LYS A 6 -15.69 -22.14 -0.52
N LYS A 7 -15.53 -22.67 -1.73
CA LYS A 7 -14.24 -23.21 -2.22
C LYS A 7 -13.20 -22.11 -2.40
N THR A 8 -13.59 -20.97 -2.95
CA THR A 8 -12.73 -19.79 -3.11
C THR A 8 -12.34 -19.19 -1.77
N GLN A 9 -13.29 -19.05 -0.83
CA GLN A 9 -13.01 -18.59 0.52
C GLN A 9 -12.01 -19.50 1.24
N ASN A 10 -12.21 -20.82 1.19
CA ASN A 10 -11.31 -21.78 1.83
C ASN A 10 -9.89 -21.75 1.25
N PHE A 11 -9.74 -21.41 -0.03
CA PHE A 11 -8.44 -21.27 -0.67
C PHE A 11 -7.75 -19.95 -0.26
N ILE A 12 -8.48 -18.84 -0.29
CA ILE A 12 -7.94 -17.50 0.04
C ILE A 12 -7.50 -17.43 1.51
N PHE A 13 -8.29 -17.99 2.41
CA PHE A 13 -8.03 -18.02 3.86
C PHE A 13 -7.32 -19.30 4.31
N ALA A 14 -6.74 -20.07 3.37
CA ALA A 14 -6.01 -21.29 3.71
C ALA A 14 -4.82 -20.98 4.61
N LYS A 15 -4.77 -21.63 5.77
CA LYS A 15 -3.65 -21.51 6.70
C LYS A 15 -2.47 -22.38 6.24
N GLN A 16 -1.27 -21.81 6.20
CA GLN A 16 -0.07 -22.58 5.89
C GLN A 16 0.35 -23.43 7.11
N LYS A 17 0.63 -24.71 6.85
CA LYS A 17 0.91 -25.71 7.91
C LYS A 17 2.37 -25.71 8.38
N SER A 18 3.30 -25.30 7.53
CA SER A 18 4.74 -25.29 7.83
C SER A 18 5.40 -23.97 7.43
N ILE A 19 6.53 -23.67 8.08
CA ILE A 19 7.37 -22.50 7.77
C ILE A 19 7.88 -22.60 6.32
N PHE A 20 8.35 -23.79 5.91
CA PHE A 20 8.81 -24.04 4.54
C PHE A 20 7.72 -23.76 3.50
N SER A 21 6.50 -24.27 3.71
CA SER A 21 5.38 -24.01 2.79
C SER A 21 5.04 -22.52 2.70
N SER A 22 5.13 -21.80 3.83
CA SER A 22 4.91 -20.35 3.87
C SER A 22 6.00 -19.59 3.12
N ALA A 23 7.27 -19.97 3.31
CA ALA A 23 8.40 -19.36 2.63
C ALA A 23 8.36 -19.56 1.11
N VAL A 24 8.05 -20.77 0.64
CA VAL A 24 7.91 -21.07 -0.80
C VAL A 24 6.75 -20.25 -1.39
N LEU A 25 5.61 -20.20 -0.72
CA LEU A 25 4.46 -19.43 -1.17
C LEU A 25 4.80 -17.93 -1.28
N LEU A 26 5.40 -17.35 -0.23
CA LEU A 26 5.77 -15.93 -0.23
C LEU A 26 6.79 -15.63 -1.32
N SER A 27 7.80 -16.47 -1.50
CA SER A 27 8.82 -16.30 -2.54
C SER A 27 8.20 -16.30 -3.94
N PHE A 28 7.29 -17.24 -4.20
CA PHE A 28 6.56 -17.29 -5.46
C PHE A 28 5.68 -16.05 -5.67
N MET A 29 4.98 -15.59 -4.63
CA MET A 29 4.14 -14.40 -4.71
C MET A 29 4.96 -13.12 -4.89
N ILE A 30 6.17 -13.03 -4.35
CA ILE A 30 7.11 -11.92 -4.60
C ILE A 30 7.52 -11.89 -6.07
N VAL A 31 7.83 -13.05 -6.67
CA VAL A 31 8.15 -13.14 -8.11
C VAL A 31 6.95 -12.69 -8.94
N LEU A 32 5.75 -13.19 -8.65
CA LEU A 32 4.54 -12.76 -9.35
C LEU A 32 4.30 -11.25 -9.21
N THR A 33 4.42 -10.71 -7.99
CA THR A 33 4.28 -9.27 -7.74
C THR A 33 5.27 -8.47 -8.56
N SER A 34 6.52 -8.94 -8.67
CA SER A 34 7.57 -8.30 -9.46
C SER A 34 7.25 -8.31 -10.96
N LEU A 35 6.68 -9.41 -11.47
CA LEU A 35 6.20 -9.51 -12.86
C LEU A 35 5.06 -8.51 -13.12
N PHE A 36 4.08 -8.41 -12.23
CA PHE A 36 3.00 -7.41 -12.35
C PHE A 36 3.51 -5.99 -12.22
N GLY A 37 4.49 -5.73 -11.35
CA GLY A 37 5.16 -4.44 -11.24
C GLY A 37 5.87 -4.07 -12.55
N PHE A 38 6.57 -5.02 -13.16
CA PHE A 38 7.19 -4.83 -14.48
C PHE A 38 6.14 -4.52 -15.57
N LEU A 39 5.05 -5.29 -15.61
CA LEU A 39 3.93 -5.04 -16.53
C LEU A 39 3.32 -3.66 -16.32
N ARG A 40 3.13 -3.24 -15.06
CA ARG A 40 2.66 -1.89 -14.71
C ARG A 40 3.60 -0.83 -15.29
N TYR A 41 4.90 -0.95 -15.09
CA TYR A 41 5.88 -0.02 -15.67
C TYR A 41 5.82 0.00 -17.20
N ARG A 42 5.68 -1.16 -17.85
CA ARG A 42 5.57 -1.26 -19.30
C ARG A 42 4.30 -0.58 -19.83
N ILE A 43 3.17 -0.75 -19.15
CA ILE A 43 1.90 -0.09 -19.51
C ILE A 43 2.03 1.42 -19.31
N LEU A 44 2.50 1.89 -18.15
CA LEU A 44 2.71 3.32 -17.90
C LEU A 44 3.62 3.96 -18.97
N ALA A 45 4.71 3.31 -19.35
CA ALA A 45 5.60 3.78 -20.43
C ALA A 45 5.01 3.71 -21.85
N GLY A 46 3.91 2.97 -22.05
CA GLY A 46 3.18 2.97 -23.31
C GLY A 46 2.16 4.11 -23.42
N TYR A 47 1.63 4.59 -22.29
CA TYR A 47 0.59 5.61 -22.24
C TYR A 47 1.12 7.03 -21.97
N PHE A 48 2.21 7.15 -21.20
CA PHE A 48 2.77 8.42 -20.79
C PHE A 48 4.15 8.65 -21.41
N ASN A 49 4.48 9.90 -21.72
CA ASN A 49 5.83 10.25 -22.15
C ASN A 49 6.82 10.30 -20.96
N LYS A 50 8.11 10.45 -21.28
CA LYS A 50 9.17 10.46 -20.26
C LYS A 50 8.98 11.54 -19.20
N GLU A 51 8.52 12.74 -19.58
CA GLU A 51 8.38 13.85 -18.65
C GLU A 51 7.19 13.67 -17.70
N GLU A 52 6.09 13.10 -18.21
CA GLU A 52 4.90 12.77 -17.44
C GLU A 52 5.19 11.67 -16.42
N LEU A 53 5.91 10.63 -16.82
CA LEU A 53 6.34 9.57 -15.91
C LEU A 53 7.28 10.08 -14.83
N ASP A 54 8.19 10.98 -15.19
CA ASP A 54 9.11 11.59 -14.24
C ASP A 54 8.35 12.39 -13.16
N ILE A 55 7.36 13.20 -13.56
CA ILE A 55 6.44 13.90 -12.64
C ILE A 55 5.66 12.89 -11.78
N PHE A 56 5.12 11.84 -12.41
CA PHE A 56 4.35 10.81 -11.72
C PHE A 56 5.20 10.15 -10.63
N PHE A 57 6.35 9.58 -10.97
CA PHE A 57 7.20 8.88 -10.00
C PHE A 57 7.77 9.83 -8.93
N ALA A 58 8.12 11.07 -9.28
CA ALA A 58 8.53 12.06 -8.30
C ALA A 58 7.42 12.34 -7.26
N SER A 59 6.16 12.32 -7.69
CA SER A 59 5.03 12.57 -6.78
C SER A 59 4.85 11.51 -5.69
N PHE A 60 5.30 10.27 -5.90
CA PHE A 60 5.26 9.19 -4.91
C PHE A 60 6.35 9.31 -3.84
N ARG A 61 7.38 10.13 -4.06
CA ARG A 61 8.58 10.13 -3.20
C ARG A 61 8.28 10.41 -1.73
N ILE A 62 7.49 11.45 -1.44
CA ILE A 62 7.13 11.82 -0.07
C ILE A 62 6.16 10.80 0.56
N PRO A 63 5.02 10.44 -0.08
CA PRO A 63 4.14 9.40 0.44
C PRO A 63 4.86 8.08 0.73
N ASP A 64 5.74 7.63 -0.17
CA ASP A 64 6.44 6.35 -0.05
C ASP A 64 7.44 6.36 1.12
N ILE A 65 8.22 7.43 1.29
CA ILE A 65 9.16 7.55 2.43
C ILE A 65 8.40 7.48 3.75
N ILE A 66 7.30 8.23 3.86
CA ILE A 66 6.47 8.24 5.07
C ILE A 66 5.92 6.84 5.34
N PHE A 67 5.38 6.19 4.31
CA PHE A 67 4.84 4.85 4.40
C PHE A 67 5.89 3.82 4.83
N GLU A 68 7.10 3.87 4.24
CA GLU A 68 8.21 2.97 4.55
C GLU A 68 8.67 3.11 6.00
N ILE A 69 8.76 4.35 6.51
CA ILE A 69 9.07 4.62 7.93
C ILE A 69 7.98 4.03 8.84
N LEU A 70 6.70 4.23 8.51
CA LEU A 70 5.58 3.72 9.30
C LEU A 70 5.57 2.19 9.35
N ILE A 71 5.80 1.52 8.20
CA ILE A 71 5.83 0.06 8.11
C ILE A 71 7.01 -0.51 8.90
N THR A 72 8.22 -0.02 8.59
CA THR A 72 9.47 -0.59 9.10
C THR A 72 9.60 -0.33 10.60
N GLY A 73 9.21 0.86 11.06
CA GLY A 73 9.31 1.26 12.46
C GLY A 73 8.19 0.71 13.33
N ALA A 74 6.95 1.09 13.05
CA ALA A 74 5.84 0.97 14.01
C ALA A 74 4.94 -0.25 13.77
N LEU A 75 4.67 -0.60 12.51
CA LEU A 75 3.67 -1.61 12.17
C LEU A 75 4.22 -3.03 12.31
N THR A 76 5.23 -3.42 11.53
CA THR A 76 5.59 -4.85 11.42
C THR A 76 6.30 -5.37 12.66
N SER A 77 7.17 -4.57 13.29
CA SER A 77 7.99 -4.96 14.44
C SER A 77 7.19 -5.12 15.73
N THR A 78 6.10 -4.35 15.90
CA THR A 78 5.40 -4.19 17.18
C THR A 78 3.96 -4.69 17.14
N PHE A 79 3.24 -4.50 16.03
CA PHE A 79 1.84 -4.90 15.93
C PHE A 79 1.64 -6.41 15.96
N ILE A 80 2.42 -7.18 15.18
CA ILE A 80 2.27 -8.64 15.11
C ILE A 80 2.48 -9.30 16.49
N PRO A 81 3.55 -8.98 17.26
CA PRO A 81 3.71 -9.48 18.62
C PRO A 81 2.54 -9.14 19.54
N ILE A 82 2.04 -7.89 19.50
CA ILE A 82 0.89 -7.46 20.32
C ILE A 82 -0.37 -8.24 19.96
N TYR A 83 -0.65 -8.40 18.67
CA TYR A 83 -1.78 -9.18 18.20
C TYR A 83 -1.70 -10.62 18.68
N LEU A 84 -0.52 -11.25 18.61
CA LEU A 84 -0.31 -12.61 19.09
C LEU A 84 -0.47 -12.73 20.62
N LYS A 85 -0.08 -11.70 21.39
CA LYS A 85 -0.25 -11.65 22.85
C LYS A 85 -1.72 -11.72 23.27
N TYR A 86 -2.58 -10.92 22.66
CA TYR A 86 -4.01 -10.87 23.02
C TYR A 86 -4.86 -11.90 22.28
N LYS A 87 -4.29 -12.66 21.34
CA LYS A 87 -5.02 -13.58 20.46
C LYS A 87 -5.91 -14.61 21.18
N SER A 88 -5.52 -15.01 22.39
CA SER A 88 -6.22 -16.03 23.19
C SER A 88 -7.56 -15.54 23.74
N ASP A 89 -7.69 -14.24 24.02
CA ASP A 89 -8.93 -13.63 24.50
C ASP A 89 -9.51 -12.73 23.41
N LYS A 90 -10.65 -13.14 22.85
CA LYS A 90 -11.30 -12.40 21.75
C LYS A 90 -11.73 -10.99 22.16
N LYS A 91 -12.15 -10.80 23.42
CA LYS A 91 -12.63 -9.51 23.91
C LYS A 91 -11.45 -8.56 24.07
N GLU A 92 -10.40 -8.99 24.78
CA GLU A 92 -9.18 -8.19 24.95
C GLU A 92 -8.50 -7.93 23.60
N LEU A 93 -8.47 -8.89 22.68
CA LEU A 93 -7.94 -8.70 21.34
C LEU A 93 -8.69 -7.59 20.61
N SER A 94 -10.02 -7.66 20.59
CA SER A 94 -10.84 -6.69 19.89
C SER A 94 -10.67 -5.28 20.47
N GLU A 95 -10.74 -5.14 21.79
CA GLU A 95 -10.64 -3.86 22.48
C GLU A 95 -9.27 -3.22 22.30
N ASN A 96 -8.19 -3.98 22.52
CA ASN A 96 -6.82 -3.46 22.41
C ASN A 96 -6.43 -3.16 20.97
N ILE A 97 -6.71 -4.06 20.02
CA ILE A 97 -6.33 -3.86 18.62
C ILE A 97 -7.12 -2.72 18.00
N SER A 98 -8.43 -2.60 18.30
CA SER A 98 -9.22 -1.48 17.81
C SER A 98 -8.72 -0.15 18.38
N SER A 99 -8.37 -0.12 19.67
CA SER A 99 -7.81 1.09 20.30
C SER A 99 -6.47 1.49 19.70
N ILE A 100 -5.58 0.53 19.44
CA ILE A 100 -4.27 0.77 18.79
C ILE A 100 -4.46 1.30 17.37
N ILE A 101 -5.32 0.65 16.56
CA ILE A 101 -5.59 1.08 15.19
C ILE A 101 -6.20 2.49 15.20
N ASN A 102 -7.19 2.76 16.06
CA ASN A 102 -7.81 4.07 16.17
C ASN A 102 -6.80 5.16 16.56
N LEU A 103 -5.94 4.91 17.54
CA LEU A 103 -4.89 5.85 17.94
C LEU A 103 -3.92 6.13 16.78
N ILE A 104 -3.46 5.09 16.10
CA ILE A 104 -2.57 5.23 14.94
C ILE A 104 -3.25 5.99 13.82
N PHE A 105 -4.56 5.78 13.60
CA PHE A 105 -5.35 6.53 12.63
C PHE A 105 -5.48 8.01 12.96
N ILE A 106 -5.71 8.34 14.23
CA ILE A 106 -5.75 9.73 14.69
C ILE A 106 -4.39 10.39 14.48
N LEU A 107 -3.30 9.76 14.94
CA LEU A 107 -1.94 10.27 14.78
C LEU A 107 -1.56 10.42 13.31
N LEU A 108 -1.89 9.42 12.48
CA LEU A 108 -1.65 9.46 11.05
C LEU A 108 -2.43 10.60 10.40
N THR A 109 -3.70 10.79 10.75
CA THR A 109 -4.53 11.88 10.20
C THR A 109 -3.93 13.24 10.53
N VAL A 110 -3.56 13.48 11.79
CA VAL A 110 -2.89 14.72 12.21
C VAL A 110 -1.57 14.89 11.45
N PHE A 111 -0.75 13.85 11.37
CA PHE A 111 0.53 13.88 10.68
C PHE A 111 0.37 14.21 9.19
N VAL A 112 -0.55 13.54 8.50
CA VAL A 112 -0.84 13.75 7.08
C VAL A 112 -1.33 15.18 6.83
N VAL A 113 -2.24 15.69 7.68
CA VAL A 113 -2.72 17.07 7.57
C VAL A 113 -1.56 18.05 7.73
N VAL A 114 -0.73 17.90 8.76
CA VAL A 114 0.44 18.77 8.99
C VAL A 114 1.40 18.72 7.79
N ILE A 115 1.82 17.54 7.35
CA ILE A 115 2.75 17.40 6.22
C ILE A 115 2.15 18.00 4.94
N SER A 116 0.85 17.81 4.68
CA SER A 116 0.19 18.34 3.48
C SER A 116 0.29 19.86 3.33
N LEU A 117 0.35 20.59 4.45
CA LEU A 117 0.53 22.04 4.50
C LEU A 117 1.97 22.46 4.15
N PHE A 118 2.95 21.63 4.51
CA PHE A 118 4.37 21.89 4.27
C PHE A 118 4.91 21.27 2.97
N LEU A 119 4.08 20.59 2.17
CA LEU A 119 4.53 19.95 0.93
C LEU A 119 5.17 20.93 -0.06
N ASN A 120 4.70 22.19 -0.08
CA ASN A 120 5.25 23.22 -0.96
C ASN A 120 6.74 23.52 -0.65
N GLN A 121 7.17 23.30 0.60
CA GLN A 121 8.56 23.50 1.04
C GLN A 121 9.35 22.19 1.01
N ILE A 122 8.72 21.07 1.38
CA ILE A 122 9.37 19.76 1.51
C ILE A 122 9.75 19.19 0.14
N ILE A 123 8.84 19.25 -0.85
CA ILE A 123 9.05 18.61 -2.16
C ILE A 123 10.21 19.25 -2.92
N PRO A 124 10.32 20.58 -3.07
CA PRO A 124 11.47 21.18 -3.76
C PRO A 124 12.82 20.85 -3.13
N ALA A 125 12.87 20.63 -1.81
CA ALA A 125 14.08 20.24 -1.11
C ALA A 125 14.48 18.77 -1.37
N LEU A 126 13.50 17.88 -1.53
CA LEU A 126 13.73 16.44 -1.70
C LEU A 126 13.78 15.98 -3.16
N THR A 127 13.18 16.74 -4.07
CA THR A 127 13.21 16.50 -5.52
C THR A 127 13.69 17.75 -6.26
N PRO A 128 14.97 18.16 -6.10
CA PRO A 128 15.50 19.30 -6.83
C PRO A 128 15.64 18.98 -8.33
N GLY A 129 15.64 20.02 -9.17
CA GLY A 129 15.91 19.89 -10.62
C GLY A 129 14.68 19.99 -11.54
N TYR A 130 13.48 20.09 -11.00
CA TYR A 130 12.27 20.38 -11.78
C TYR A 130 12.05 21.88 -11.94
N ASN A 131 11.52 22.29 -13.09
CA ASN A 131 11.05 23.67 -13.29
C ASN A 131 9.78 23.95 -12.46
N LEU A 132 9.40 25.22 -12.33
CA LEU A 132 8.26 25.63 -11.49
C LEU A 132 6.95 24.94 -11.88
N VAL A 133 6.65 24.83 -13.18
CA VAL A 133 5.41 24.22 -13.68
C VAL A 133 5.33 22.72 -13.35
N LYS A 134 6.44 21.99 -13.49
CA LYS A 134 6.51 20.57 -13.12
C LYS A 134 6.42 20.40 -11.61
N MET A 135 7.08 21.27 -10.86
CA MET A 135 7.07 21.26 -9.40
C MET A 135 5.65 21.39 -8.84
N GLU A 136 4.85 22.31 -9.36
CA GLU A 136 3.44 22.48 -8.95
C GLU A 136 2.61 21.22 -9.18
N LYS A 137 2.82 20.53 -10.31
CA LYS A 137 2.15 19.24 -10.61
C LYS A 137 2.58 18.14 -9.64
N ILE A 138 3.89 18.02 -9.37
CA ILE A 138 4.42 17.03 -8.41
C ILE A 138 3.80 17.28 -7.03
N ILE A 139 3.79 18.54 -6.56
CA ILE A 139 3.20 18.91 -5.28
C ILE A 139 1.71 18.56 -5.22
N GLY A 140 0.95 18.88 -6.26
CA GLY A 140 -0.48 18.57 -6.33
C GLY A 140 -0.76 17.07 -6.26
N LEU A 141 -0.04 16.28 -7.05
CA LEU A 141 -0.15 14.82 -7.07
C LEU A 141 0.31 14.20 -5.74
N SER A 142 1.45 14.62 -5.19
CA SER A 142 1.92 14.16 -3.89
C SER A 142 0.91 14.44 -2.79
N ARG A 143 0.25 15.62 -2.81
CA ARG A 143 -0.79 15.95 -1.83
C ARG A 143 -1.98 15.00 -1.95
N LEU A 144 -2.41 14.68 -3.18
CA LEU A 144 -3.48 13.73 -3.44
C LEU A 144 -3.12 12.33 -2.96
N LEU A 145 -1.91 11.84 -3.27
CA LEU A 145 -1.43 10.53 -2.82
C LEU A 145 -1.29 10.47 -1.30
N LEU A 146 -0.76 11.52 -0.67
CA LEU A 146 -0.61 11.59 0.77
C LEU A 146 -1.96 11.51 1.51
N LEU A 147 -2.98 12.21 1.00
CA LEU A 147 -4.32 12.23 1.62
C LEU A 147 -5.15 10.99 1.23
N GLY A 148 -5.05 10.57 -0.03
CA GLY A 148 -5.93 9.57 -0.65
C GLY A 148 -5.39 8.16 -0.67
N GLN A 149 -4.07 7.94 -0.62
CA GLN A 149 -3.46 6.60 -0.69
C GLN A 149 -2.91 6.17 0.68
N LEU A 150 -2.14 7.04 1.35
CA LEU A 150 -1.38 6.66 2.56
C LEU A 150 -2.25 6.07 3.68
N PRO A 151 -3.44 6.61 4.03
CA PRO A 151 -4.29 6.03 5.08
C PRO A 151 -4.74 4.60 4.74
N PHE A 152 -5.15 4.36 3.49
CA PHE A 152 -5.60 3.03 3.05
C PHE A 152 -4.44 2.03 3.02
N PHE A 153 -3.25 2.50 2.66
CA PHE A 153 -2.03 1.71 2.67
C PHE A 153 -1.65 1.26 4.08
N VAL A 154 -1.77 2.15 5.07
CA VAL A 154 -1.56 1.83 6.48
C VAL A 154 -2.60 0.82 6.98
N LEU A 155 -3.89 1.00 6.67
CA LEU A 155 -4.94 0.01 7.00
C LEU A 155 -4.67 -1.35 6.37
N GLY A 156 -4.35 -1.36 5.07
CA GLY A 156 -4.02 -2.56 4.32
C GLY A 156 -2.88 -3.34 4.98
N ASN A 157 -1.88 -2.64 5.52
CA ASN A 157 -0.78 -3.26 6.25
C ASN A 157 -1.18 -3.82 7.61
N PHE A 158 -2.07 -3.18 8.36
CA PHE A 158 -2.64 -3.78 9.57
C PHE A 158 -3.38 -5.08 9.25
N LEU A 159 -4.24 -5.07 8.23
CA LEU A 159 -4.98 -6.26 7.80
C LEU A 159 -4.03 -7.37 7.32
N THR A 160 -2.97 -6.98 6.61
CA THR A 160 -1.90 -7.89 6.17
C THR A 160 -1.19 -8.51 7.37
N GLY A 161 -0.87 -7.72 8.40
CA GLY A 161 -0.26 -8.18 9.65
C GLY A 161 -1.17 -9.12 10.44
N ILE A 162 -2.47 -8.84 10.51
CA ILE A 162 -3.48 -9.75 11.10
C ILE A 162 -3.49 -11.08 10.33
N GLY A 163 -3.46 -11.04 9.00
CA GLY A 163 -3.38 -12.24 8.16
C GLY A 163 -2.13 -13.07 8.43
N GLN A 164 -0.97 -12.41 8.50
CA GLN A 164 0.32 -13.05 8.81
C GLN A 164 0.32 -13.68 10.21
N ALA A 165 -0.19 -12.96 11.23
CA ALA A 165 -0.32 -13.48 12.59
C ALA A 165 -1.29 -14.69 12.69
N ASN A 166 -2.20 -14.82 11.73
CA ASN A 166 -3.13 -15.94 11.60
C ASN A 166 -2.66 -17.05 10.65
N LYS A 167 -1.44 -16.94 10.12
CA LYS A 167 -0.84 -17.86 9.14
C LYS A 167 -1.62 -17.95 7.83
N THR A 168 -2.36 -16.91 7.46
CA THR A 168 -3.05 -16.78 6.16
C THR A 168 -2.22 -15.90 5.24
N PHE A 169 -1.07 -16.41 4.81
CA PHE A 169 -0.07 -15.63 4.06
C PHE A 169 -0.48 -15.34 2.62
N PHE A 170 -1.31 -16.21 2.02
CA PHE A 170 -1.74 -16.05 0.63
C PHE A 170 -2.51 -14.74 0.41
N LEU A 171 -3.50 -14.44 1.25
CA LEU A 171 -4.28 -13.20 1.17
C LEU A 171 -3.39 -11.96 1.35
N SER A 172 -2.50 -11.99 2.34
CA SER A 172 -1.51 -10.95 2.59
C SER A 172 -0.60 -10.72 1.37
N ALA A 173 -0.21 -11.78 0.68
CA ALA A 173 0.68 -11.72 -0.49
C ALA A 173 -0.04 -11.34 -1.79
N LEU A 174 -1.38 -11.41 -1.85
CA LEU A 174 -2.18 -10.94 -2.99
C LEU A 174 -2.30 -9.43 -3.04
N ALA A 175 -2.26 -8.75 -1.89
CA ALA A 175 -2.45 -7.30 -1.81
C ALA A 175 -1.59 -6.48 -2.81
N PRO A 176 -0.27 -6.68 -2.92
CA PRO A 176 0.54 -5.92 -3.88
C PRO A 176 0.28 -6.32 -5.34
N ILE A 177 -0.16 -7.55 -5.61
CA ILE A 177 -0.58 -7.96 -6.97
C ILE A 177 -1.84 -7.19 -7.38
N VAL A 178 -2.83 -7.14 -6.49
CA VAL A 178 -4.08 -6.39 -6.72
C VAL A 178 -3.79 -4.90 -6.91
N TYR A 179 -2.87 -4.33 -6.14
CA TYR A 179 -2.45 -2.94 -6.32
C TYR A 179 -1.86 -2.66 -7.71
N ASN A 180 -0.93 -3.52 -8.18
CA ASN A 180 -0.37 -3.37 -9.53
C ASN A 180 -1.43 -3.56 -10.62
N LEU A 181 -2.33 -4.53 -10.46
CA LEU A 181 -3.43 -4.77 -11.39
C LEU A 181 -4.40 -3.60 -11.44
N ALA A 182 -4.74 -3.00 -10.29
CA ALA A 182 -5.60 -1.83 -10.22
C ALA A 182 -5.01 -0.70 -11.06
N ILE A 183 -3.73 -0.36 -10.86
CA ILE A 183 -3.04 0.67 -11.64
C ILE A 183 -3.05 0.35 -13.13
N ILE A 184 -2.76 -0.90 -13.51
CA ILE A 184 -2.77 -1.31 -14.92
C ILE A 184 -4.16 -1.09 -15.54
N LEU A 185 -5.21 -1.57 -14.88
CA LEU A 185 -6.58 -1.49 -15.39
C LEU A 185 -7.06 -0.04 -15.43
N THR A 186 -6.84 0.74 -14.37
CA THR A 186 -7.27 2.15 -14.32
C THR A 186 -6.50 2.98 -15.33
N THR A 187 -5.20 2.74 -15.54
CA THR A 187 -4.45 3.37 -16.63
C THR A 187 -5.09 3.06 -17.98
N ILE A 188 -5.36 1.79 -18.29
CA ILE A 188 -5.90 1.41 -19.61
C ILE A 188 -7.28 2.02 -19.87
N PHE A 189 -8.17 2.02 -18.87
CA PHE A 189 -9.57 2.43 -19.04
C PHE A 189 -9.84 3.92 -18.77
N LEU A 190 -9.09 4.53 -17.84
CA LEU A 190 -9.32 5.90 -17.38
C LEU A 190 -8.29 6.91 -17.90
N TYR A 191 -7.21 6.47 -18.56
CA TYR A 191 -6.26 7.40 -19.18
C TYR A 191 -6.92 8.45 -20.08
N PRO A 192 -7.90 8.13 -20.96
CA PRO A 192 -8.50 9.12 -21.84
C PRO A 192 -9.23 10.26 -21.11
N THR A 193 -9.70 10.02 -19.88
CA THR A 193 -10.50 10.98 -19.10
C THR A 193 -9.72 11.64 -17.97
N LEU A 194 -8.86 10.89 -17.28
CA LEU A 194 -8.17 11.30 -16.07
C LEU A 194 -6.66 11.52 -16.26
N PHE A 195 -6.09 11.10 -17.38
CA PHE A 195 -4.68 11.28 -17.71
C PHE A 195 -3.75 10.80 -16.57
N LEU A 196 -2.89 11.66 -16.02
CA LEU A 196 -1.96 11.34 -14.92
C LEU A 196 -2.63 11.00 -13.59
N LEU A 197 -3.94 11.24 -13.45
CA LEU A 197 -4.74 10.81 -12.30
C LEU A 197 -5.37 9.42 -12.49
N ALA A 198 -5.24 8.83 -13.68
CA ALA A 198 -5.78 7.51 -13.97
C ALA A 198 -5.07 6.36 -13.22
N PRO A 199 -3.73 6.31 -13.13
CA PRO A 199 -3.01 5.30 -12.36
C PRO A 199 -3.33 5.41 -10.85
#